data_AF-A0A7R9VGM2-F1
#
_entry.id   AF-A0A7R9VGM2-F1
#
_cell.length_a   1.000
_cell.length_b   1.000
_cell.length_c   1.000
_cell.angle_alpha   90.00
_cell.angle_beta   90.00
_cell.angle_gamma   90.00
#
_symmetry.space_group_name_H-M   'P 1'
#
loop_
_entity.id
_entity.type
_entity.pdbx_description
1 polymer ?
#
loop_
_entity_poly.entity_id
_entity_poly.type
_entity_poly.pdbx_seq_one_letter_code
_entity_poly.pdbx_strand_id
1 'polypeptide(L)'
;GRVQGVRSLDIARSHGVRICFGSDLLGELHPHQAAEFDILARVLSPAEVLQSATLRCAQLFGKTRIGAVEAYYDADLVLLDADPLADPSVLSHPERHVKMVIKEGLVAAAVPVPGLEGANAVLVRV
;
A
#
# COMPACT_ATOMS: atom_id res chain seq x y z
N GLY A 1 -9.69 -19.04 -10.59
CA GLY A 1 -8.27 -18.82 -10.98
C GLY A 1 -7.96 -17.33 -11.16
N ARG A 2 -6.68 -16.91 -11.18
CA ARG A 2 -6.26 -15.48 -11.20
C ARG A 2 -7.03 -14.58 -12.18
N VAL A 3 -7.31 -15.06 -13.39
CA VAL A 3 -8.08 -14.32 -14.42
C VAL A 3 -9.52 -14.01 -13.98
N GLN A 4 -10.19 -14.97 -13.34
CA GLN A 4 -11.54 -14.77 -12.81
C GLN A 4 -11.54 -13.79 -11.62
N GLY A 5 -10.49 -13.81 -10.79
CA GLY A 5 -10.32 -12.87 -9.68
C GLY A 5 -10.21 -11.42 -10.13
N VAL A 6 -9.36 -11.16 -11.13
CA VAL A 6 -9.25 -9.82 -11.75
C VAL A 6 -10.59 -9.37 -12.34
N ARG A 7 -11.31 -10.28 -13.01
CA ARG A 7 -12.64 -9.97 -13.56
C ARG A 7 -13.66 -9.64 -12.47
N SER A 8 -13.64 -10.32 -11.32
CA SER A 8 -14.55 -9.98 -10.21
C SER A 8 -14.24 -8.61 -9.61
N LEU A 9 -12.97 -8.23 -9.52
CA LEU A 9 -12.58 -6.88 -9.07
C LEU A 9 -13.09 -5.81 -10.04
N ASP A 10 -12.99 -6.06 -11.34
CA ASP A 10 -13.47 -5.12 -12.37
C ASP A 10 -15.00 -4.92 -12.29
N ILE A 11 -15.75 -6.02 -12.16
CA ILE A 11 -17.21 -5.96 -11.94
C ILE A 11 -17.52 -5.16 -10.66
N ALA A 12 -16.86 -5.48 -9.54
CA ALA A 12 -17.09 -4.79 -8.27
C ALA A 12 -16.81 -3.27 -8.39
N ARG A 13 -15.68 -2.90 -9.00
CA ARG A 13 -15.32 -1.50 -9.27
C ARG A 13 -16.38 -0.81 -10.13
N SER A 14 -16.83 -1.46 -11.21
CA SER A 14 -17.84 -0.90 -12.12
C SER A 14 -19.19 -0.61 -11.46
N HIS A 15 -19.49 -1.31 -10.35
CA HIS A 15 -20.67 -1.08 -9.50
C HIS A 15 -20.42 -0.17 -8.29
N GLY A 16 -19.27 0.50 -8.21
CA GLY A 16 -18.96 1.44 -7.13
C GLY A 16 -18.59 0.78 -5.79
N VAL A 17 -18.27 -0.52 -5.78
CA VAL A 17 -17.81 -1.20 -4.57
C VAL A 17 -16.44 -0.68 -4.16
N ARG A 18 -16.29 -0.27 -2.90
CA ARG A 18 -14.99 0.12 -2.33
C ARG A 18 -14.12 -1.12 -2.11
N ILE A 19 -13.13 -1.31 -2.98
CA ILE A 19 -12.15 -2.39 -2.87
C ILE A 19 -11.08 -2.00 -1.84
N CYS A 20 -10.85 -2.89 -0.87
CA CYS A 20 -9.80 -2.82 0.14
C CYS A 20 -8.72 -3.86 -0.16
N PHE A 21 -7.49 -3.60 0.29
CA PHE A 21 -6.37 -4.52 0.15
C PHE A 21 -6.54 -5.74 1.08
N GLY A 22 -6.21 -6.93 0.58
CA GLY A 22 -6.18 -8.15 1.37
C GLY A 22 -5.56 -9.30 0.58
N SER A 23 -4.60 -10.00 1.17
CA SER A 23 -3.83 -11.04 0.48
C SER A 23 -4.36 -12.46 0.73
N ASP A 24 -4.97 -12.70 1.90
CA ASP A 24 -5.49 -14.00 2.34
C ASP A 24 -4.48 -15.16 2.14
N LEU A 25 -3.19 -14.86 2.34
CA LEU A 25 -2.10 -15.82 2.22
C LEU A 25 -1.79 -16.43 3.58
N LEU A 26 -1.56 -17.75 3.60
CA LEU A 26 -1.31 -18.52 4.82
C LEU A 26 0.05 -19.22 4.78
N GLY A 27 0.77 -19.22 5.90
CA GLY A 27 2.02 -19.96 6.09
C GLY A 27 3.14 -19.51 5.16
N GLU A 28 3.69 -20.45 4.39
CA GLU A 28 4.81 -20.21 3.46
C GLU A 28 4.49 -19.20 2.35
N LEU A 29 3.21 -18.80 2.19
CA LEU A 29 2.79 -17.82 1.20
C LEU A 29 2.92 -16.37 1.69
N HIS A 30 3.17 -16.11 2.99
CA HIS A 30 3.29 -14.76 3.54
C HIS A 30 4.29 -13.84 2.80
N PRO A 31 5.44 -14.32 2.28
CA PRO A 31 6.35 -13.47 1.51
C PRO A 31 5.73 -12.85 0.24
N HIS A 32 4.62 -13.40 -0.26
CA HIS A 32 3.95 -12.93 -1.47
C HIS A 32 2.83 -11.91 -1.22
N GLN A 33 2.64 -11.44 0.02
CA GLN A 33 1.57 -10.50 0.36
C GLN A 33 1.60 -9.23 -0.49
N ALA A 34 2.80 -8.68 -0.74
CA ALA A 34 2.97 -7.47 -1.52
C ALA A 34 2.54 -7.63 -3.00
N ALA A 35 2.58 -8.85 -3.54
CA ALA A 35 2.18 -9.12 -4.92
C ALA A 35 0.69 -8.86 -5.20
N GLU A 36 -0.14 -8.69 -4.16
CA GLU A 36 -1.53 -8.27 -4.30
C GLU A 36 -1.64 -6.86 -4.91
N PHE A 37 -0.65 -5.97 -4.69
CA PHE A 37 -0.64 -4.65 -5.32
C PHE A 37 -0.61 -4.74 -6.87
N ASP A 38 0.14 -5.68 -7.43
CA ASP A 38 0.16 -5.94 -8.88
C ASP A 38 -1.17 -6.48 -9.41
N ILE A 39 -1.92 -7.23 -8.58
CA ILE A 39 -3.24 -7.75 -8.95
C ILE A 39 -4.24 -6.60 -8.98
N LEU A 40 -4.25 -5.77 -7.94
CA LEU A 40 -5.11 -4.59 -7.84
C LEU A 40 -4.82 -3.56 -8.93
N ALA A 41 -3.54 -3.32 -9.27
CA ALA A 41 -3.12 -2.39 -10.30
C ALA A 41 -3.59 -2.75 -11.72
N ARG A 42 -4.01 -4.00 -11.96
CA ARG A 42 -4.63 -4.41 -13.24
C ARG A 42 -6.04 -3.85 -13.41
N VAL A 43 -6.67 -3.41 -12.33
CA VAL A 43 -8.08 -3.00 -12.30
C VAL A 43 -8.27 -1.60 -11.74
N LEU A 44 -7.45 -1.19 -10.78
CA LEU A 44 -7.52 0.07 -10.08
C LEU A 44 -6.47 1.06 -10.63
N SER A 45 -6.79 2.36 -10.61
CA SER A 45 -5.77 3.39 -10.82
C SER A 45 -4.74 3.39 -9.68
N PRO A 46 -3.52 3.95 -9.86
CA PRO A 46 -2.50 3.99 -8.82
C PRO A 46 -3.00 4.61 -7.50
N ALA A 47 -3.79 5.69 -7.59
CA ALA A 47 -4.42 6.32 -6.42
C ALA A 47 -5.43 5.39 -5.73
N GLU A 48 -6.24 4.65 -6.48
CA GLU A 48 -7.18 3.68 -5.92
C GLU A 48 -6.47 2.48 -5.28
N VAL A 49 -5.33 2.04 -5.83
CA VAL A 49 -4.47 1.00 -5.24
C VAL A 49 -3.97 1.48 -3.86
N LEU A 50 -3.41 2.68 -3.78
CA LEU A 50 -2.98 3.27 -2.51
C LEU A 50 -4.12 3.40 -1.51
N GLN A 51 -5.26 3.93 -1.94
CA GLN A 51 -6.44 4.05 -1.09
C GLN A 51 -6.95 2.71 -0.57
N SER A 52 -6.82 1.64 -1.37
CA SER A 52 -7.25 0.30 -0.97
C SER A 52 -6.47 -0.24 0.23
N ALA A 53 -5.18 0.08 0.34
CA ALA A 53 -4.34 -0.29 1.47
C ALA A 53 -4.42 0.71 2.64
N THR A 54 -4.73 1.98 2.36
CA THR A 54 -4.69 3.06 3.35
C THR A 54 -6.09 3.45 3.84
N LEU A 55 -6.66 4.51 3.25
CA LEU A 55 -7.90 5.15 3.68
C LEU A 55 -9.08 4.17 3.73
N ARG A 56 -9.23 3.28 2.75
CA ARG A 56 -10.36 2.34 2.68
C ARG A 56 -10.26 1.27 3.76
N CYS A 57 -9.06 0.73 4.00
CA CYS A 57 -8.82 -0.18 5.13
C CYS A 57 -9.06 0.52 6.47
N ALA A 58 -8.56 1.75 6.65
CA ALA A 58 -8.82 2.52 7.87
C ALA A 58 -10.33 2.68 8.13
N GLN A 59 -11.09 3.05 7.09
CA GLN A 59 -12.55 3.14 7.15
C GLN A 59 -13.22 1.80 7.44
N LEU A 60 -12.78 0.71 6.78
CA LEU A 60 -13.30 -0.64 6.98
C LEU A 60 -13.17 -1.09 8.44
N PHE A 61 -12.03 -0.81 9.07
CA PHE A 61 -11.74 -1.17 10.45
C PHE A 61 -12.19 -0.13 11.49
N GLY A 62 -12.90 0.93 11.07
CA GLY A 62 -13.36 1.99 11.97
C GLY A 62 -12.22 2.77 12.65
N LYS A 63 -11.05 2.84 12.01
CA LYS A 63 -9.88 3.56 12.52
C LYS A 63 -9.90 5.00 12.04
N THR A 64 -9.72 5.94 12.96
CA THR A 64 -9.88 7.39 12.70
C THR A 64 -8.57 8.18 12.67
N ARG A 65 -7.44 7.54 13.01
CA ARG A 65 -6.12 8.18 13.16
C ARG A 65 -5.06 7.61 12.22
N ILE A 66 -5.46 6.80 11.23
CA ILE A 66 -4.54 6.15 10.28
C ILE A 66 -5.11 6.22 8.86
N GLY A 67 -4.28 5.92 7.87
CA GLY A 67 -4.68 5.86 6.45
C GLY A 67 -4.56 7.19 5.70
N ALA A 68 -4.02 8.23 6.34
CA ALA A 68 -3.69 9.53 5.73
C ALA A 68 -2.53 10.20 6.48
N VAL A 69 -1.82 11.13 5.83
CA VAL A 69 -0.87 12.06 6.49
C VAL A 69 -1.63 13.32 6.86
N GLU A 70 -2.06 13.40 8.12
CA GLU A 70 -2.81 14.55 8.62
C GLU A 70 -2.35 14.89 10.03
N ALA A 71 -2.56 16.15 10.44
CA ALA A 71 -2.28 16.53 11.81
C ALA A 71 -3.08 15.65 12.78
N TYR A 72 -2.45 15.29 13.91
CA TYR A 72 -3.03 14.45 14.97
C TYR A 72 -3.28 12.97 14.61
N TYR A 73 -2.87 12.52 13.42
CA TYR A 73 -2.86 11.09 13.06
C TYR A 73 -1.63 10.40 13.65
N ASP A 74 -1.71 9.07 13.76
CA ASP A 74 -0.57 8.27 14.20
C ASP A 74 0.55 8.36 13.16
N ALA A 75 1.79 8.56 13.62
CA ALA A 75 2.96 8.65 12.75
C ALA A 75 3.40 7.25 12.27
N ASP A 76 2.52 6.61 11.48
CA ASP A 76 2.78 5.36 10.78
C ASP A 76 3.08 5.67 9.31
N LEU A 77 4.37 5.66 8.96
CA LEU A 77 4.87 6.15 7.67
C LEU A 77 5.75 5.10 6.98
N VAL A 78 5.69 5.05 5.65
CA VAL A 78 6.63 4.30 4.82
C VAL A 78 7.29 5.26 3.86
N LEU A 79 8.62 5.22 3.80
CA LEU A 79 9.42 5.98 2.85
C LEU A 79 9.81 5.07 1.69
N LEU A 80 9.46 5.49 0.47
CA LEU A 80 9.83 4.85 -0.78
C LEU A 80 10.90 5.67 -1.51
N ASP A 81 11.71 5.03 -2.35
CA ASP A 81 12.62 5.72 -3.29
C ASP A 81 12.03 5.94 -4.68
N ALA A 82 10.77 5.57 -4.87
CA ALA A 82 10.03 5.70 -6.11
C ALA A 82 8.59 6.16 -5.82
N ASP A 83 7.95 6.76 -6.81
CA ASP A 83 6.58 7.28 -6.71
C ASP A 83 5.54 6.21 -7.11
N PRO A 84 4.78 5.63 -6.16
CA PRO A 84 3.74 4.66 -6.45
C PRO A 84 2.49 5.26 -7.09
N LEU A 85 2.35 6.59 -7.17
CA LEU A 85 1.31 7.22 -8.01
C LEU A 85 1.69 7.19 -9.50
N ALA A 86 2.99 7.20 -9.80
CA ALA A 86 3.49 7.00 -11.16
C ALA A 86 3.51 5.52 -11.54
N ASP A 87 3.94 4.64 -10.63
CA ASP A 87 3.96 3.19 -10.84
C ASP A 87 3.63 2.40 -9.55
N PRO A 88 2.42 1.82 -9.41
CA PRO A 88 2.03 1.10 -8.20
C PRO A 88 2.80 -0.22 -7.99
N SER A 89 3.52 -0.74 -8.99
CA SER A 89 4.32 -1.98 -8.86
C SER A 89 5.49 -1.83 -7.88
N VAL A 90 5.88 -0.59 -7.57
CA VAL A 90 6.83 -0.24 -6.50
C VAL A 90 6.40 -0.86 -5.16
N LEU A 91 5.10 -0.91 -4.89
CA LEU A 91 4.54 -1.46 -3.65
C LEU A 91 4.64 -2.99 -3.57
N SER A 92 4.73 -3.67 -4.71
CA SER A 92 4.89 -5.12 -4.80
C SER A 92 6.31 -5.59 -4.51
N HIS A 93 7.28 -4.67 -4.49
CA HIS A 93 8.71 -4.96 -4.29
C HIS A 93 9.29 -4.16 -3.11
N PRO A 94 8.73 -4.33 -1.90
CA PRO A 94 9.13 -3.54 -0.74
C PRO A 94 10.61 -3.72 -0.38
N GLU A 95 11.21 -4.88 -0.67
CA GLU A 95 12.63 -5.16 -0.45
C GLU A 95 13.57 -4.27 -1.26
N ARG A 96 13.07 -3.69 -2.36
CA ARG A 96 13.83 -2.78 -3.22
C ARG A 96 13.55 -1.34 -2.89
N HIS A 97 12.27 -1.01 -2.68
CA HIS A 97 11.82 0.38 -2.69
C HIS A 97 11.59 0.98 -1.30
N VAL A 98 11.30 0.16 -0.28
CA VAL A 98 11.10 0.67 1.09
C VAL A 98 12.45 0.99 1.72
N LYS A 99 12.65 2.26 2.07
CA LYS A 99 13.88 2.76 2.70
C LYS A 99 13.74 2.93 4.20
N MET A 100 12.53 3.23 4.66
CA MET A 100 12.26 3.40 6.08
C MET A 100 10.80 3.08 6.38
N VAL A 101 10.58 2.47 7.54
CA VAL A 101 9.27 2.25 8.13
C VAL A 101 9.27 2.94 9.49
N ILE A 102 8.33 3.85 9.70
CA ILE A 102 8.06 4.49 10.98
C ILE A 102 6.72 3.94 11.48
N LYS A 103 6.68 3.51 12.74
CA LYS A 103 5.48 3.05 13.42
C LYS A 103 5.34 3.85 14.71
N GLU A 104 4.22 4.52 14.90
CA GLU A 104 3.91 5.31 16.11
C GLU A 104 5.02 6.34 16.44
N GLY A 105 5.62 6.91 15.40
CA GLY A 105 6.69 7.91 15.52
C GLY A 105 8.08 7.33 15.76
N LEU A 106 8.23 6.00 15.83
CA LEU A 106 9.50 5.31 16.01
C LEU A 106 9.96 4.65 14.70
N VAL A 107 11.26 4.73 14.41
CA VAL A 107 11.84 4.00 13.27
C VAL A 107 11.81 2.50 13.58
N ALA A 108 10.96 1.76 12.88
CA ALA A 108 10.81 0.32 13.02
C ALA A 108 11.78 -0.47 12.12
N ALA A 109 12.08 0.07 10.95
CA ALA A 109 13.09 -0.45 10.03
C ALA A 109 13.67 0.70 9.19
N ALA A 110 14.96 0.63 8.89
CA ALA A 110 15.60 1.57 7.97
C ALA A 110 16.76 0.88 7.26
N VAL A 111 16.91 1.18 5.97
CA VAL A 111 18.13 0.88 5.21
C VAL A 111 18.98 2.16 5.21
N PRO A 112 20.29 2.10 5.46
CA PRO A 112 21.14 3.27 5.32
C PRO A 112 21.05 3.81 3.88
N VAL A 113 20.52 5.02 3.70
CA VAL A 113 20.44 5.69 2.39
C VAL A 113 21.35 6.92 2.41
N PRO A 114 22.55 6.86 1.79
CA PRO A 114 23.39 8.04 1.62
C PRO A 114 22.71 9.05 0.67
N GLY A 115 22.64 10.33 1.07
CA GLY A 115 22.27 11.43 0.16
C GLY A 115 20.76 11.57 -0.16
N LEU A 116 19.87 11.50 0.83
CA LEU A 116 18.42 11.71 0.70
C LEU A 116 18.01 13.17 0.33
N GLU A 117 18.69 13.78 -0.64
CA GLU A 117 18.23 15.00 -1.32
C GLU A 117 17.34 14.57 -2.49
N GLY A 118 16.03 14.85 -2.41
CA GLY A 118 15.06 14.55 -3.49
C GLY A 118 14.29 13.24 -3.36
N ALA A 119 14.27 12.60 -2.18
CA ALA A 119 13.43 11.43 -1.95
C ALA A 119 11.95 11.78 -1.96
N ASN A 120 11.18 11.13 -2.83
CA ASN A 120 9.73 11.20 -2.82
C ASN A 120 9.20 10.33 -1.67
N ALA A 121 8.89 10.94 -0.54
CA ALA A 121 8.18 10.27 0.54
C ALA A 121 6.75 9.99 0.10
N VAL A 122 6.50 8.81 -0.48
CA VAL A 122 5.12 8.40 -0.76
C VAL A 122 4.64 7.46 0.32
N LEU A 123 3.68 7.99 1.07
CA LEU A 123 3.14 7.41 2.27
C LEU A 123 2.17 6.28 1.94
N VAL A 124 2.54 5.06 2.30
CA VAL A 124 1.63 3.91 2.22
C VAL A 124 1.68 3.15 3.53
N ARG A 125 0.57 3.12 4.26
CA ARG A 125 0.34 2.08 5.25
C ARG A 125 -0.63 1.05 4.67
N VAL A 126 -0.27 -0.23 4.80
CA VAL A 126 -1.17 -1.39 4.76
C VAL A 126 -1.67 -1.69 6.18
#